data_AF-A0A7Y6IQ08-F1
#
_entry.id   AF-A0A7Y6IQ08-F1
#
_cell.length_a   1.000
_cell.length_b   1.000
_cell.length_c   1.000
_cell.angle_alpha   90.00
_cell.angle_beta   90.00
_cell.angle_gamma   90.00
#
_symmetry.space_group_name_H-M   'P 1'
#
loop_
_entity.id
_entity.type
_entity.pdbx_description
1 polymer ?
#
loop_
_entity_poly.entity_id
_entity_poly.type
_entity_poly.pdbx_seq_one_letter_code
_entity_poly.pdbx_strand_id
1 'polypeptide(L)'
;MSQEEFPRPQQAPHRPSYTEPDGRPASPAPPLPSQHEARAAAPPPSRPRIAALDVIRGFALCGILLANVKPIAHMVDAVPVTQAVVTKGQGGEEWPGLFVDQRFFPIFSLLFGVGFSLLLDSASRSVARPRVLLLRRLLALLAIGLVHMFLLWRGDILTIYAVVGLVVLLPSTWLPRWAVAGLAAILIVLPPILGSNGVPLVPGLFLLGSALTRYGVIAGIERATWGPVALFLVFVAGAVAAAWLQIEASADDTHFNPWFGVAGLLTAGTYVCGVLLLLKTPLRSLLQRIFAPLGRMALTNYLTATLLVLLTASLIGGSPDSWTSATVVPIAGGILAVQWLWSTLWLRSYRQGPLEWLWRWATWARRPPLR
;
A
#
# COMPACT_ATOMS: atom_id res chain seq x y z
N MET A 1 19.62 41.36 -53.22
CA MET A 1 18.26 40.80 -53.46
C MET A 1 18.19 39.52 -52.64
N SER A 2 17.42 39.38 -51.56
CA SER A 2 16.33 40.18 -51.00
C SER A 2 16.25 39.87 -49.50
N GLN A 3 16.01 40.88 -48.65
CA GLN A 3 15.75 40.67 -47.22
C GLN A 3 14.26 40.40 -46.99
N GLU A 4 13.95 39.38 -46.19
CA GLU A 4 12.59 39.04 -45.75
C GLU A 4 12.12 40.01 -44.65
N GLU A 5 10.96 40.61 -44.89
CA GLU A 5 10.31 41.60 -44.03
C GLU A 5 9.39 40.90 -43.01
N PHE A 6 9.66 41.07 -41.71
CA PHE A 6 8.82 40.56 -40.63
C PHE A 6 7.54 41.41 -40.48
N PRO A 7 6.35 40.80 -40.28
CA PRO A 7 5.10 41.55 -40.12
C PRO A 7 4.99 42.22 -38.73
N ARG A 8 4.52 43.49 -38.73
CA ARG A 8 4.28 44.30 -37.52
C ARG A 8 3.14 43.74 -36.65
N PRO A 9 3.20 43.92 -35.31
CA PRO A 9 2.12 43.50 -34.42
C PRO A 9 0.84 44.34 -34.60
N GLN A 10 -0.30 43.66 -34.65
CA GLN A 10 -1.64 44.23 -34.75
C GLN A 10 -1.98 45.07 -33.50
N GLN A 11 -2.45 46.31 -33.73
CA GLN A 11 -3.00 47.19 -32.69
C GLN A 11 -4.31 46.60 -32.13
N ALA A 12 -4.45 46.63 -30.80
CA ALA A 12 -5.67 46.24 -30.10
C ALA A 12 -6.83 47.22 -30.39
N PRO A 13 -8.09 46.75 -30.47
CA PRO A 13 -9.23 47.62 -30.74
C PRO A 13 -9.51 48.59 -29.57
N HIS A 14 -9.72 49.86 -29.90
CA HIS A 14 -10.18 50.92 -29.00
C HIS A 14 -11.50 50.52 -28.31
N ARG A 15 -11.55 50.59 -26.97
CA ARG A 15 -12.80 50.45 -26.21
C ARG A 15 -13.55 51.80 -26.16
N PRO A 16 -14.89 51.82 -26.28
CA PRO A 16 -15.69 53.00 -25.97
C PRO A 16 -15.68 53.27 -24.46
N SER A 17 -15.46 54.53 -24.10
CA SER A 17 -15.51 55.06 -22.74
C SER A 17 -16.97 55.19 -22.27
N TYR A 18 -17.36 54.42 -21.27
CA TYR A 18 -18.61 54.63 -20.54
C TYR A 18 -18.38 55.66 -19.43
N THR A 19 -19.17 56.74 -19.44
CA THR A 19 -19.23 57.74 -18.36
C THR A 19 -20.33 57.36 -17.36
N GLU A 20 -20.00 57.32 -16.06
CA GLU A 20 -20.98 57.20 -14.99
C GLU A 20 -21.80 58.51 -14.84
N PRO A 21 -23.04 58.46 -14.32
CA PRO A 21 -23.95 59.61 -14.29
C PRO A 21 -23.54 60.78 -13.36
N ASP A 22 -22.47 60.64 -12.57
CA ASP A 22 -22.18 61.55 -11.44
C ASP A 22 -20.83 62.29 -11.57
N GLY A 23 -20.28 62.41 -12.79
CA GLY A 23 -19.18 63.33 -13.09
C GLY A 23 -17.82 63.03 -12.42
N ARG A 24 -17.66 61.91 -11.73
CA ARG A 24 -16.37 61.46 -11.18
C ARG A 24 -15.65 60.55 -12.18
N PRO A 25 -14.31 60.64 -12.30
CA PRO A 25 -13.55 59.67 -13.09
C PRO A 25 -13.73 58.28 -12.47
N ALA A 26 -14.25 57.33 -13.26
CA ALA A 26 -14.41 55.95 -12.85
C ALA A 26 -13.04 55.39 -12.40
N SER A 27 -12.96 54.87 -11.17
CA SER A 27 -11.77 54.16 -10.72
C SER A 27 -11.52 52.97 -11.67
N PRO A 28 -10.29 52.77 -12.16
CA PRO A 28 -9.98 51.62 -12.99
C PRO A 28 -10.28 50.35 -12.18
N ALA A 29 -11.19 49.52 -12.69
CA ALA A 29 -11.48 48.22 -12.13
C ALA A 29 -10.15 47.45 -11.94
N PRO A 30 -9.95 46.74 -10.81
CA PRO A 30 -8.73 45.99 -10.58
C PRO A 30 -8.50 45.04 -11.76
N PRO A 31 -7.25 44.95 -12.28
CA PRO A 31 -6.96 44.11 -13.42
C PRO A 31 -7.36 42.67 -13.07
N LEU A 32 -8.18 42.05 -13.93
CA LEU A 32 -8.49 40.63 -13.81
C LEU A 32 -7.15 39.87 -13.81
N PRO A 33 -6.95 38.93 -12.87
CA PRO A 33 -5.72 38.16 -12.82
C PRO A 33 -5.46 37.55 -14.20
N SER A 34 -4.23 37.69 -14.67
CA SER A 34 -3.81 37.13 -15.95
C SER A 34 -4.14 35.63 -15.98
N GLN A 35 -4.44 35.07 -17.16
CA GLN A 35 -4.70 33.63 -17.26
C GLN A 35 -3.53 32.79 -16.70
N HIS A 36 -2.32 33.36 -16.64
CA HIS A 36 -1.15 32.78 -15.97
C HIS A 36 -1.30 32.73 -14.43
N GLU A 37 -1.79 33.78 -13.80
CA GLU A 37 -2.04 33.83 -12.34
C GLU A 37 -3.22 32.94 -11.93
N ALA A 38 -4.29 32.91 -12.73
CA ALA A 38 -5.42 32.00 -12.50
C ALA A 38 -5.00 30.52 -12.64
N ARG A 39 -4.06 30.22 -13.54
CA ARG A 39 -3.51 28.87 -13.75
C ARG A 39 -2.46 28.49 -12.70
N ALA A 40 -1.77 29.46 -12.11
CA ALA A 40 -0.88 29.26 -10.97
C ALA A 40 -1.64 29.01 -9.66
N ALA A 41 -2.88 29.52 -9.54
CA ALA A 41 -3.75 29.31 -8.38
C ALA A 41 -4.56 28.00 -8.44
N ALA A 42 -4.67 27.35 -9.60
CA ALA A 42 -5.34 26.06 -9.73
C ALA A 42 -4.44 24.95 -9.15
N PRO A 43 -4.92 24.14 -8.17
CA PRO A 43 -4.15 23.00 -7.69
C PRO A 43 -3.82 22.10 -8.88
N PRO A 44 -2.57 21.60 -9.00
CA PRO A 44 -2.19 20.78 -10.14
C PRO A 44 -3.13 19.57 -10.23
N PRO A 45 -3.54 19.17 -11.46
CA PRO A 45 -4.43 18.05 -11.64
C PRO A 45 -3.85 16.82 -10.94
N SER A 46 -4.55 16.33 -9.91
CA SER A 46 -4.15 15.15 -9.17
C SER A 46 -4.10 13.97 -10.14
N ARG A 47 -2.97 13.26 -10.22
CA ARG A 47 -2.84 12.04 -11.03
C ARG A 47 -4.07 11.15 -10.79
N PRO A 48 -4.67 10.58 -11.86
CA PRO A 48 -5.79 9.67 -11.70
C PRO A 48 -5.40 8.53 -10.77
N ARG A 49 -6.29 8.24 -9.82
CA ARG A 49 -6.10 7.19 -8.83
C ARG A 49 -6.01 5.84 -9.53
N ILE A 50 -4.97 5.07 -9.22
CA ILE A 50 -4.75 3.74 -9.82
C ILE A 50 -5.61 2.74 -9.06
N ALA A 51 -6.77 2.39 -9.63
CA ALA A 51 -7.77 1.55 -8.99
C ALA A 51 -7.23 0.14 -8.69
N ALA A 52 -6.34 -0.37 -9.54
CA ALA A 52 -5.69 -1.66 -9.32
C ALA A 52 -4.93 -1.72 -7.98
N LEU A 53 -4.28 -0.63 -7.55
CA LEU A 53 -3.53 -0.62 -6.29
C LEU A 53 -4.46 -0.74 -5.07
N ASP A 54 -5.64 -0.13 -5.12
CA ASP A 54 -6.61 -0.26 -4.02
C ASP A 54 -7.18 -1.68 -3.95
N VAL A 55 -7.46 -2.31 -5.09
CA VAL A 55 -7.94 -3.71 -5.13
C VAL A 55 -6.89 -4.66 -4.58
N ILE A 56 -5.63 -4.54 -5.02
CA ILE A 56 -4.55 -5.42 -4.55
C ILE A 56 -4.31 -5.22 -3.05
N ARG A 57 -4.36 -3.98 -2.53
CA ARG A 57 -4.28 -3.72 -1.08
C ARG A 57 -5.41 -4.39 -0.32
N GLY A 58 -6.65 -4.26 -0.80
CA GLY A 58 -7.81 -4.87 -0.15
C GLY A 58 -7.76 -6.39 -0.16
N PHE A 59 -7.37 -6.98 -1.29
CA PHE A 59 -7.14 -8.42 -1.41
C PHE A 59 -6.05 -8.90 -0.44
N ALA A 60 -4.92 -8.18 -0.38
CA ALA A 60 -3.84 -8.52 0.54
C ALA A 60 -4.26 -8.41 2.01
N LEU A 61 -5.09 -7.43 2.34
CA LEU A 61 -5.60 -7.25 3.69
C LEU A 61 -6.46 -8.44 4.15
N CYS A 62 -7.29 -9.01 3.26
CA CYS A 62 -8.08 -10.20 3.58
C CYS A 62 -7.18 -11.38 4.00
N GLY A 63 -6.13 -11.64 3.22
CA GLY A 63 -5.18 -12.70 3.52
C GLY A 63 -4.33 -12.43 4.77
N ILE A 64 -3.94 -11.17 5.01
CA ILE A 64 -3.24 -10.77 6.23
C ILE A 64 -4.12 -11.02 7.45
N LEU A 65 -5.41 -10.64 7.43
CA LEU A 65 -6.30 -10.88 8.56
C LEU A 65 -6.42 -12.39 8.83
N LEU A 66 -6.67 -13.20 7.80
CA LEU A 66 -6.78 -14.64 7.94
C LEU A 66 -5.54 -15.26 8.60
N ALA A 67 -4.34 -14.86 8.17
CA ALA A 67 -3.07 -15.33 8.74
C ALA A 67 -2.85 -14.90 10.21
N ASN A 68 -3.50 -13.81 10.65
CA ASN A 68 -3.24 -13.20 11.95
C ASN A 68 -4.34 -13.42 12.98
N VAL A 69 -5.47 -14.06 12.65
CA VAL A 69 -6.54 -14.34 13.63
C VAL A 69 -6.01 -15.11 14.84
N LYS A 70 -5.38 -16.27 14.62
CA LYS A 70 -4.85 -17.12 15.70
C LYS A 70 -3.70 -16.44 16.47
N PRO A 71 -2.65 -15.88 15.81
CA PRO A 71 -1.59 -15.13 16.50
C PRO A 71 -2.07 -13.93 17.34
N ILE A 72 -3.09 -13.19 16.89
CA ILE A 72 -3.64 -12.06 17.65
C ILE A 72 -4.48 -12.57 18.83
N ALA A 73 -5.28 -13.63 18.64
CA ALA A 73 -6.08 -14.21 19.71
C ALA A 73 -5.23 -14.70 20.89
N HIS A 74 -4.01 -15.19 20.64
CA HIS A 74 -3.06 -15.58 21.69
C HIS A 74 -2.63 -14.43 22.61
N MET A 75 -2.87 -13.16 22.28
CA MET A 75 -2.62 -12.05 23.21
C MET A 75 -3.58 -12.01 24.40
N VAL A 76 -4.75 -12.67 24.28
CA VAL A 76 -5.72 -12.77 25.37
C VAL A 76 -5.24 -13.77 26.43
N ASP A 77 -4.51 -14.80 26.01
CA ASP A 77 -3.83 -15.71 26.92
C ASP A 77 -2.49 -15.10 27.33
N ALA A 78 -2.20 -15.01 28.63
CA ALA A 78 -0.96 -14.40 29.16
C ALA A 78 0.32 -15.21 28.87
N VAL A 79 0.34 -15.99 27.79
CA VAL A 79 1.52 -16.70 27.30
C VAL A 79 2.46 -15.68 26.64
N PRO A 80 3.74 -15.61 27.02
CA PRO A 80 4.68 -14.73 26.36
C PRO A 80 4.87 -15.17 24.91
N VAL A 81 4.19 -14.46 23.98
CA VAL A 81 4.39 -14.66 22.55
C VAL A 81 5.75 -14.09 22.16
N THR A 82 6.77 -14.95 22.15
CA THR A 82 8.02 -14.70 21.42
C THR A 82 7.81 -15.08 19.97
N GLN A 83 7.88 -14.07 19.10
CA GLN A 83 7.96 -14.14 17.64
C GLN A 83 6.64 -14.37 16.89
N ALA A 84 6.30 -13.40 16.02
CA ALA A 84 5.29 -13.52 14.96
C ALA A 84 5.76 -14.44 13.81
N VAL A 85 6.48 -15.52 14.14
CA VAL A 85 7.08 -16.44 13.18
C VAL A 85 6.42 -17.79 13.38
N VAL A 86 5.53 -18.12 12.42
CA VAL A 86 5.17 -19.48 12.02
C VAL A 86 4.98 -20.43 13.21
N THR A 87 3.79 -20.40 13.82
CA THR A 87 3.32 -21.61 14.49
C THR A 87 3.13 -22.66 13.42
N LYS A 88 4.13 -23.56 13.30
CA LYS A 88 4.07 -24.85 12.58
C LYS A 88 2.64 -25.38 12.76
N GLY A 89 1.90 -25.61 11.67
CA GLY A 89 0.45 -25.86 11.66
C GLY A 89 -0.03 -26.77 12.81
N GLN A 90 -0.32 -26.17 13.96
CA GLN A 90 -0.86 -26.87 15.11
C GLN A 90 -2.35 -27.03 14.83
N GLY A 91 -2.67 -28.17 14.23
CA GLY A 91 -4.00 -28.54 13.73
C GLY A 91 -3.99 -29.64 12.66
N GLY A 92 -2.83 -30.04 12.13
CA GLY A 92 -2.75 -31.05 11.06
C GLY A 92 -3.23 -30.55 9.69
N GLU A 93 -3.38 -29.23 9.54
CA GLU A 93 -3.80 -28.60 8.29
C GLU A 93 -2.63 -27.88 7.62
N GLU A 94 -2.21 -28.37 6.46
CA GLU A 94 -1.03 -27.84 5.74
C GLU A 94 -1.38 -26.67 4.80
N TRP A 95 -2.64 -26.54 4.39
CA TRP A 95 -3.07 -25.57 3.38
C TRP A 95 -2.81 -24.10 3.76
N PRO A 96 -2.93 -23.64 5.03
CA PRO A 96 -2.62 -22.25 5.37
C PRO A 96 -1.14 -21.94 5.14
N GLY A 97 -0.26 -22.90 5.45
CA GLY A 97 1.19 -22.80 5.20
C GLY A 97 1.55 -22.73 3.71
N LEU A 98 0.69 -23.24 2.83
CA LEU A 98 0.88 -23.19 1.38
C LEU A 98 0.36 -21.88 0.78
N PHE A 99 -0.85 -21.46 1.16
CA PHE A 99 -1.59 -20.40 0.47
C PHE A 99 -1.75 -19.09 1.24
N VAL A 100 -1.56 -19.09 2.57
CA VAL A 100 -1.90 -17.94 3.42
C VAL A 100 -0.68 -17.39 4.13
N ASP A 101 0.03 -18.24 4.85
CA ASP A 101 1.09 -17.82 5.76
C ASP A 101 2.28 -17.28 4.98
N GLN A 102 2.71 -16.07 5.35
CA GLN A 102 3.75 -15.31 4.66
C GLN A 102 3.47 -14.99 3.18
N ARG A 103 2.28 -15.27 2.63
CA ARG A 103 1.96 -15.06 1.20
C ARG A 103 1.46 -13.64 0.90
N PHE A 104 0.91 -12.95 1.91
CA PHE A 104 0.26 -11.65 1.73
C PHE A 104 1.07 -10.45 2.24
N PHE A 105 1.96 -10.63 3.23
CA PHE A 105 2.84 -9.54 3.68
C PHE A 105 3.76 -9.00 2.55
N PRO A 106 4.27 -9.82 1.60
CA PRO A 106 5.16 -9.29 0.57
C PRO A 106 4.43 -8.33 -0.36
N ILE A 107 3.15 -8.59 -0.63
CA ILE A 107 2.28 -7.73 -1.43
C ILE A 107 2.15 -6.36 -0.76
N PHE A 108 1.85 -6.34 0.54
CA PHE A 108 1.69 -5.09 1.27
C PHE A 108 3.02 -4.32 1.40
N SER A 109 4.13 -5.04 1.59
CA SER A 109 5.47 -4.46 1.62
C SER A 109 5.83 -3.77 0.30
N LEU A 110 5.60 -4.45 -0.82
CA LEU A 110 5.80 -3.90 -2.15
C LEU A 110 4.95 -2.64 -2.35
N LEU A 111 3.66 -2.70 -1.99
CA LEU A 111 2.72 -1.59 -2.17
C LEU A 111 3.01 -0.39 -1.26
N PHE A 112 3.67 -0.60 -0.11
CA PHE A 112 4.19 0.46 0.72
C PHE A 112 5.31 1.22 -0.02
N GLY A 113 6.28 0.49 -0.60
CA GLY A 113 7.33 1.06 -1.44
C GLY A 113 6.80 1.86 -2.64
N VAL A 114 5.79 1.30 -3.33
CA VAL A 114 5.08 1.98 -4.42
C VAL A 114 4.41 3.27 -3.91
N GLY A 115 3.65 3.18 -2.82
CA GLY A 115 2.93 4.33 -2.25
C GLY A 115 3.88 5.45 -1.79
N PHE A 116 5.02 5.10 -1.21
CA PHE A 116 6.05 6.05 -0.82
C PHE A 116 6.65 6.78 -2.03
N SER A 117 7.00 6.05 -3.08
CA SER A 117 7.62 6.64 -4.28
C SER A 117 6.64 7.50 -5.07
N LEU A 118 5.35 7.11 -5.14
CA LEU A 118 4.29 7.94 -5.72
C LEU A 118 4.08 9.24 -4.93
N LEU A 119 4.19 9.18 -3.59
CA LEU A 119 4.10 10.37 -2.76
C LEU A 119 5.32 11.27 -2.93
N LEU A 120 6.54 10.71 -3.04
CA LEU A 120 7.74 11.48 -3.35
C LEU A 120 7.57 12.23 -4.67
N ASP A 121 7.15 11.54 -5.74
CA ASP A 121 6.87 12.14 -7.05
C ASP A 121 5.87 13.31 -6.96
N SER A 122 4.78 13.12 -6.20
CA SER A 122 3.75 14.14 -6.01
C SER A 122 4.27 15.32 -5.19
N ALA A 123 5.02 15.07 -4.12
CA ALA A 123 5.55 16.09 -3.22
C ALA A 123 6.63 16.93 -3.90
N SER A 124 7.49 16.32 -4.73
CA SER A 124 8.53 17.04 -5.48
C SER A 124 7.97 18.07 -6.47
N ARG A 125 6.70 17.94 -6.85
CA ARG A 125 6.00 18.90 -7.72
C ARG A 125 5.25 19.99 -6.96
N SER A 126 5.08 19.85 -5.64
CA SER A 126 4.14 20.67 -4.86
C SER A 126 4.72 21.27 -3.59
N VAL A 127 5.86 20.80 -3.10
CA VAL A 127 6.44 21.20 -1.81
C VAL A 127 7.95 21.39 -1.96
N ALA A 128 8.50 22.45 -1.36
CA ALA A 128 9.93 22.75 -1.40
C ALA A 128 10.82 21.65 -0.78
N ARG A 129 10.34 20.95 0.26
CA ARG A 129 11.09 19.92 0.99
C ARG A 129 10.32 18.58 1.02
N PRO A 130 10.29 17.83 -0.09
CA PRO A 130 9.50 16.60 -0.20
C PRO A 130 9.98 15.49 0.77
N ARG A 131 11.29 15.38 0.99
CA ARG A 131 11.87 14.37 1.92
C ARG A 131 11.46 14.60 3.38
N VAL A 132 11.29 15.85 3.81
CA VAL A 132 10.81 16.17 5.16
C VAL A 132 9.36 15.73 5.36
N LEU A 133 8.54 15.85 4.31
CA LEU A 133 7.17 15.35 4.33
C LEU A 133 7.13 13.82 4.46
N LEU A 134 8.02 13.12 3.76
CA LEU A 134 8.16 11.66 3.88
C LEU A 134 8.65 11.24 5.27
N LEU A 135 9.61 11.97 5.84
CA LEU A 135 10.05 11.77 7.22
C LEU A 135 8.89 11.90 8.21
N ARG A 136 8.11 12.99 8.13
CA ARG A 136 6.91 13.19 8.98
C ARG A 136 5.91 12.07 8.84
N ARG A 137 5.66 11.61 7.60
CA ARG A 137 4.76 10.48 7.33
C ARG A 137 5.22 9.20 8.02
N LEU A 138 6.50 8.90 7.95
CA LEU A 138 7.10 7.72 8.58
C LEU A 138 7.11 7.83 10.10
N LEU A 139 7.42 9.01 10.65
CA LEU A 139 7.36 9.25 12.10
C LEU A 139 5.92 9.17 12.64
N ALA A 140 4.94 9.69 11.92
CA ALA A 140 3.53 9.56 12.28
C ALA A 140 3.08 8.08 12.23
N LEU A 141 3.54 7.33 11.23
CA LEU A 141 3.27 5.90 11.13
C LEU A 141 3.95 5.13 12.27
N LEU A 142 5.19 5.48 12.62
CA LEU A 142 5.92 4.91 13.74
C LEU A 142 5.19 5.16 15.05
N ALA A 143 4.71 6.38 15.28
CA ALA A 143 3.94 6.71 16.48
C ALA A 143 2.65 5.87 16.58
N ILE A 144 1.89 5.77 15.48
CA ILE A 144 0.69 4.92 15.42
C ILE A 144 1.05 3.46 15.70
N GLY A 145 2.14 2.96 15.08
CA GLY A 145 2.59 1.59 15.27
C GLY A 145 3.06 1.32 16.70
N LEU A 146 3.79 2.24 17.33
CA LEU A 146 4.21 2.08 18.73
C LEU A 146 3.00 2.02 19.66
N VAL A 147 2.01 2.90 19.45
CA VAL A 147 0.75 2.86 20.22
C VAL A 147 0.05 1.51 20.03
N HIS A 148 -0.05 1.01 18.80
CA HIS A 148 -0.65 -0.30 18.51
C HIS A 148 0.15 -1.46 19.12
N MET A 149 1.47 -1.41 19.03
CA MET A 149 2.38 -2.43 19.56
C MET A 149 2.29 -2.56 21.08
N PHE A 150 2.26 -1.42 21.79
CA PHE A 150 2.21 -1.40 23.25
C PHE A 150 0.81 -1.65 23.81
N LEU A 151 -0.25 -1.18 23.14
CA LEU A 151 -1.62 -1.29 23.66
C LEU A 151 -2.37 -2.53 23.19
N LEU A 152 -2.07 -3.06 22.00
CA LEU A 152 -2.94 -4.03 21.32
C LEU A 152 -2.20 -5.30 20.92
N TRP A 153 -1.08 -5.21 20.20
CA TRP A 153 -0.41 -6.40 19.65
C TRP A 153 1.09 -6.23 19.42
N ARG A 154 1.90 -7.04 20.09
CA ARG A 154 3.37 -6.96 20.04
C ARG A 154 3.99 -7.31 18.66
N GLY A 155 3.23 -7.92 17.74
CA GLY A 155 3.70 -8.32 16.41
C GLY A 155 3.56 -7.24 15.32
N ASP A 156 3.36 -5.97 15.68
CA ASP A 156 2.91 -4.94 14.75
C ASP A 156 3.87 -4.67 13.57
N ILE A 157 3.37 -4.92 12.36
CA ILE A 157 4.08 -4.65 11.10
C ILE A 157 4.26 -3.16 10.82
N LEU A 158 3.44 -2.26 11.38
CA LEU A 158 3.53 -0.82 11.12
C LEU A 158 4.82 -0.24 11.68
N THR A 159 5.25 -0.67 12.87
CA THR A 159 6.53 -0.27 13.46
C THR A 159 7.69 -0.68 12.55
N ILE A 160 7.71 -1.94 12.11
CA ILE A 160 8.71 -2.49 11.18
C ILE A 160 8.72 -1.69 9.88
N TYR A 161 7.56 -1.44 9.28
CA TYR A 161 7.44 -0.67 8.04
C TYR A 161 7.89 0.78 8.21
N ALA A 162 7.61 1.41 9.34
CA ALA A 162 8.06 2.77 9.61
C ALA A 162 9.58 2.84 9.79
N VAL A 163 10.18 1.91 10.53
CA VAL A 163 11.63 1.82 10.75
C VAL A 163 12.36 1.50 9.44
N VAL A 164 11.95 0.48 8.71
CA VAL A 164 12.52 0.15 7.39
C VAL A 164 12.31 1.30 6.41
N GLY A 165 11.15 1.95 6.44
CA GLY A 165 10.89 3.16 5.66
C GLY A 165 11.88 4.28 5.98
N LEU A 166 12.23 4.48 7.25
CA LEU A 166 13.16 5.53 7.70
C LEU A 166 14.62 5.21 7.36
N VAL A 167 15.04 3.96 7.56
CA VAL A 167 16.44 3.53 7.44
C VAL A 167 16.81 3.13 6.02
N VAL A 168 15.86 2.63 5.23
CA VAL A 168 16.13 2.09 3.89
C VAL A 168 15.46 2.96 2.83
N LEU A 169 14.16 3.17 2.93
CA LEU A 169 13.38 3.78 1.85
C LEU A 169 13.65 5.28 1.73
N LEU A 170 13.79 5.99 2.85
CA LEU A 170 14.12 7.42 2.85
C LEU A 170 15.54 7.64 2.28
N PRO A 171 16.62 6.96 2.75
CA PRO A 171 17.95 6.95 2.12
C PRO A 171 17.96 6.59 0.63
N SER A 172 17.06 5.71 0.19
CA SER A 172 16.95 5.36 -1.23
C SER A 172 16.56 6.54 -2.14
N THR A 173 16.02 7.63 -1.58
CA THR A 173 15.60 8.82 -2.36
C THR A 173 16.76 9.66 -2.86
N TRP A 174 17.98 9.39 -2.40
CA TRP A 174 19.21 10.00 -2.90
C TRP A 174 19.93 9.13 -3.93
N LEU A 175 19.54 7.86 -4.05
CA LEU A 175 20.16 6.91 -4.98
C LEU A 175 19.53 6.96 -6.38
N PRO A 176 20.31 6.72 -7.45
CA PRO A 176 19.78 6.57 -8.79
C PRO A 176 18.92 5.29 -8.90
N ARG A 177 17.96 5.29 -9.84
CA ARG A 177 16.98 4.20 -10.00
C ARG A 177 17.58 2.80 -10.17
N TRP A 178 18.73 2.69 -10.83
CA TRP A 178 19.42 1.41 -11.04
C TRP A 178 20.03 0.87 -9.74
N ALA A 179 20.58 1.75 -8.89
CA ALA A 179 21.16 1.36 -7.61
C ALA A 179 20.06 0.87 -6.65
N VAL A 180 18.90 1.54 -6.67
CA VAL A 180 17.70 1.09 -5.92
C VAL A 180 17.24 -0.29 -6.39
N ALA A 181 17.22 -0.55 -7.70
CA ALA A 181 16.86 -1.86 -8.24
C ALA A 181 17.89 -2.95 -7.89
N GLY A 182 19.19 -2.65 -7.97
CA GLY A 182 20.24 -3.58 -7.57
C GLY A 182 20.18 -3.91 -6.09
N LEU A 183 20.01 -2.91 -5.22
CA LEU A 183 19.86 -3.11 -3.78
C LEU A 183 18.58 -3.89 -3.43
N ALA A 184 17.47 -3.64 -4.15
CA ALA A 184 16.25 -4.42 -4.01
C ALA A 184 16.48 -5.91 -4.31
N ALA A 185 17.17 -6.23 -5.41
CA ALA A 185 17.48 -7.60 -5.79
C ALA A 185 18.35 -8.29 -4.72
N ILE A 186 19.41 -7.63 -4.26
CA ILE A 186 20.31 -8.15 -3.21
C ILE A 186 19.51 -8.44 -1.93
N LEU A 187 18.70 -7.48 -1.45
CA LEU A 187 17.96 -7.62 -0.20
C LEU A 187 16.76 -8.58 -0.27
N ILE A 188 16.36 -9.01 -1.47
CA ILE A 188 15.35 -10.07 -1.66
C ILE A 188 16.02 -11.45 -1.70
N VAL A 189 17.18 -11.58 -2.34
CA VAL A 189 17.87 -12.86 -2.56
C VAL A 189 18.73 -13.28 -1.37
N LEU A 190 19.35 -12.32 -0.69
CA LEU A 190 20.27 -12.60 0.41
C LEU A 190 19.60 -13.27 1.63
N PRO A 191 18.41 -12.86 2.10
CA PRO A 191 17.84 -13.44 3.31
C PRO A 191 17.58 -14.95 3.23
N PRO A 192 16.96 -15.50 2.16
CA PRO A 192 16.79 -16.95 2.01
C PRO A 192 18.13 -17.72 1.99
N ILE A 193 19.17 -17.15 1.38
CA ILE A 193 20.51 -17.75 1.34
C ILE A 193 21.12 -17.83 2.75
N LEU A 194 20.91 -16.79 3.56
CA LEU A 194 21.39 -16.74 4.94
C LEU A 194 20.52 -17.52 5.93
N GLY A 195 19.54 -18.28 5.43
CA GLY A 195 18.64 -19.04 6.27
C GLY A 195 17.65 -18.17 7.05
N SER A 196 17.15 -17.09 6.43
CA SER A 196 16.18 -16.19 7.04
C SER A 196 15.00 -15.89 6.10
N ASN A 197 13.79 -15.83 6.65
CA ASN A 197 12.54 -15.62 5.92
C ASN A 197 11.70 -14.52 6.59
N GLY A 198 10.68 -14.01 5.89
CA GLY A 198 9.73 -13.04 6.45
C GLY A 198 10.28 -11.61 6.52
N VAL A 199 10.40 -11.05 7.72
CA VAL A 199 10.73 -9.62 7.97
C VAL A 199 12.01 -9.14 7.25
N PRO A 200 13.11 -9.91 7.16
CA PRO A 200 14.29 -9.49 6.41
C PRO A 200 14.06 -9.20 4.92
N LEU A 201 12.95 -9.67 4.31
CA LEU A 201 12.59 -9.36 2.92
C LEU A 201 11.96 -7.97 2.76
N VAL A 202 11.45 -7.37 3.85
CA VAL A 202 10.71 -6.09 3.81
C VAL A 202 11.53 -4.96 3.19
N PRO A 203 12.81 -4.72 3.56
CA PRO A 203 13.67 -3.73 2.90
C PRO A 203 13.76 -3.90 1.38
N GLY A 204 14.00 -5.13 0.91
CA GLY A 204 14.13 -5.44 -0.51
C GLY A 204 12.83 -5.20 -1.27
N LEU A 205 11.69 -5.60 -0.70
CA LEU A 205 10.37 -5.39 -1.29
C LEU A 205 9.96 -3.91 -1.33
N PHE A 206 10.30 -3.14 -0.29
CA PHE A 206 10.09 -1.70 -0.27
C PHE A 206 10.86 -1.01 -1.41
N LEU A 207 12.13 -1.37 -1.57
CA LEU A 207 12.97 -0.85 -2.64
C LEU A 207 12.49 -1.32 -4.01
N LEU A 208 12.04 -2.56 -4.16
CA LEU A 208 11.44 -3.07 -5.39
C LEU A 208 10.21 -2.24 -5.77
N GLY A 209 9.32 -1.96 -4.82
CA GLY A 209 8.15 -1.11 -5.03
C GLY A 209 8.53 0.32 -5.44
N SER A 210 9.57 0.89 -4.83
CA SER A 210 10.11 2.19 -5.25
C SER A 210 10.72 2.12 -6.66
N ALA A 211 11.51 1.09 -6.97
CA ALA A 211 12.12 0.90 -8.27
C ALA A 211 11.06 0.80 -9.37
N LEU A 212 10.06 -0.07 -9.21
CA LEU A 212 8.95 -0.22 -10.18
C LEU A 212 8.24 1.11 -10.46
N THR A 213 8.10 1.96 -9.44
CA THR A 213 7.54 3.30 -9.59
C THR A 213 8.47 4.22 -10.38
N ARG A 214 9.76 4.26 -10.04
CA ARG A 214 10.78 5.10 -10.72
C ARG A 214 11.04 4.69 -12.17
N TYR A 215 10.82 3.43 -12.53
CA TYR A 215 10.87 2.94 -13.91
C TYR A 215 9.54 3.14 -14.67
N GLY A 216 8.50 3.69 -14.03
CA GLY A 216 7.23 3.96 -14.68
C GLY A 216 6.33 2.74 -14.87
N VAL A 217 6.71 1.56 -14.38
CA VAL A 217 5.92 0.31 -14.48
C VAL A 217 4.54 0.50 -13.85
N ILE A 218 4.49 1.12 -12.67
CA ILE A 218 3.23 1.37 -11.95
C ILE A 218 2.27 2.30 -12.72
N ALA A 219 2.80 3.27 -13.48
CA ALA A 219 1.97 4.17 -14.29
C ALA A 219 1.35 3.49 -15.53
N GLY A 220 1.93 2.37 -15.96
CA GLY A 220 1.46 1.55 -17.06
C GLY A 220 0.70 0.28 -16.65
N ILE A 221 0.57 0.00 -15.34
CA ILE A 221 0.14 -1.32 -14.83
C ILE A 221 -1.26 -1.74 -15.30
N GLU A 222 -2.19 -0.79 -15.46
CA GLU A 222 -3.54 -1.07 -15.93
C GLU A 222 -3.59 -1.30 -17.45
N ARG A 223 -2.69 -0.68 -18.21
CA ARG A 223 -2.61 -0.77 -19.68
C ARG A 223 -1.83 -1.99 -20.16
N ALA A 224 -0.73 -2.34 -19.50
CA ALA A 224 0.13 -3.45 -19.90
C ALA A 224 -0.58 -4.81 -19.73
N THR A 225 -0.64 -5.63 -20.78
CA THR A 225 -1.27 -6.96 -20.78
C THR A 225 -0.24 -8.08 -20.73
N TRP A 226 0.71 -8.07 -21.66
CA TRP A 226 1.69 -9.15 -21.82
C TRP A 226 2.70 -9.27 -20.67
N GLY A 227 3.12 -8.14 -20.08
CA GLY A 227 4.03 -8.15 -18.93
C GLY A 227 3.47 -8.94 -17.74
N PRO A 228 2.27 -8.59 -17.23
CA PRO A 228 1.62 -9.35 -16.17
C PRO A 228 1.34 -10.82 -16.53
N VAL A 229 1.03 -11.16 -17.79
CA VAL A 229 0.85 -12.56 -18.21
C VAL A 229 2.14 -13.34 -18.10
N ALA A 230 3.24 -12.83 -18.67
CA ALA A 230 4.54 -13.51 -18.60
C ALA A 230 5.02 -13.68 -17.15
N LEU A 231 4.90 -12.62 -16.34
CA LEU A 231 5.22 -12.68 -14.91
C LEU A 231 4.32 -13.66 -14.16
N PHE A 232 3.02 -13.72 -14.46
CA PHE A 232 2.10 -14.67 -13.84
C PHE A 232 2.54 -16.11 -14.11
N LEU A 233 2.87 -16.46 -15.36
CA LEU A 233 3.32 -17.81 -15.71
C LEU A 233 4.63 -18.18 -15.01
N VAL A 234 5.60 -17.25 -14.98
CA VAL A 234 6.88 -17.45 -14.29
C VAL A 234 6.67 -17.63 -12.78
N PHE A 235 5.86 -16.78 -12.15
CA PHE A 235 5.57 -16.88 -10.72
C PHE A 235 4.79 -18.14 -10.37
N VAL A 236 3.83 -18.57 -11.20
CA VAL A 236 3.09 -19.83 -10.99
C VAL A 236 4.04 -21.02 -11.06
N ALA A 237 4.86 -21.12 -12.11
CA ALA A 237 5.82 -22.20 -12.26
C ALA A 237 6.81 -22.24 -11.08
N GLY A 238 7.35 -21.08 -10.69
CA GLY A 238 8.23 -20.96 -9.54
C GLY A 238 7.54 -21.28 -8.21
N ALA A 239 6.30 -20.82 -8.00
CA ALA A 239 5.54 -21.08 -6.78
C ALA A 239 5.20 -22.56 -6.62
N VAL A 240 4.83 -23.24 -7.71
CA VAL A 240 4.59 -24.70 -7.70
C VAL A 240 5.87 -25.45 -7.36
N ALA A 241 7.00 -25.13 -8.01
CA ALA A 241 8.28 -25.75 -7.71
C ALA A 241 8.74 -25.50 -6.27
N ALA A 242 8.62 -24.26 -5.78
CA ALA A 242 9.00 -23.92 -4.41
C ALA A 242 8.06 -24.53 -3.36
N ALA A 243 6.76 -24.65 -3.66
CA ALA A 243 5.80 -25.33 -2.78
C ALA A 243 6.10 -26.83 -2.69
N TRP A 244 6.46 -27.46 -3.80
CA TRP A 244 6.90 -28.86 -3.81
C TRP A 244 8.12 -29.06 -2.91
N LEU A 245 9.16 -28.24 -3.10
CA LEU A 245 10.38 -28.28 -2.29
C LEU A 245 10.11 -27.93 -0.82
N GLN A 246 9.15 -27.05 -0.54
CA GLN A 246 8.72 -26.74 0.81
C GLN A 246 8.10 -27.98 1.48
N ILE A 247 7.22 -28.71 0.80
CA ILE A 247 6.58 -29.92 1.34
C ILE A 247 7.64 -30.98 1.61
N GLU A 248 8.54 -31.22 0.65
CA GLU A 248 9.62 -32.20 0.77
C GLU A 248 10.59 -31.85 1.91
N ALA A 249 11.02 -30.59 2.00
CA ALA A 249 11.89 -30.12 3.09
C ALA A 249 11.17 -30.05 4.44
N SER A 250 9.83 -30.08 4.49
CA SER A 250 9.08 -30.12 5.75
C SER A 250 8.98 -31.54 6.32
N ALA A 251 9.29 -32.57 5.52
CA ALA A 251 9.36 -33.96 5.96
C ALA A 251 10.68 -34.29 6.67
N ASP A 252 11.73 -33.48 6.46
CA ASP A 252 13.01 -33.59 7.15
C ASP A 252 12.93 -32.74 8.44
N ASP A 253 13.16 -33.33 9.61
CA ASP A 253 13.02 -32.73 10.95
C ASP A 253 14.04 -31.61 11.28
N THR A 254 14.54 -30.89 10.27
CA THR A 254 15.46 -29.77 10.44
C THR A 254 14.74 -28.48 10.81
N HIS A 255 15.34 -27.69 11.70
CA HIS A 255 14.73 -26.50 12.31
C HIS A 255 14.50 -25.29 11.37
N PHE A 256 14.94 -25.33 10.11
CA PHE A 256 14.79 -24.21 9.17
C PHE A 256 14.49 -24.65 7.74
N ASN A 257 13.37 -24.16 7.18
CA ASN A 257 12.97 -24.42 5.80
C ASN A 257 13.12 -23.13 4.93
N PRO A 258 14.19 -23.00 4.11
CA PRO A 258 14.38 -21.84 3.23
C PRO A 258 13.27 -21.70 2.19
N TRP A 259 12.73 -22.83 1.72
CA TRP A 259 11.70 -22.86 0.67
C TRP A 259 10.39 -22.25 1.13
N PHE A 260 10.11 -22.21 2.43
CA PHE A 260 8.91 -21.57 2.97
C PHE A 260 8.81 -20.08 2.59
N GLY A 261 9.90 -19.32 2.70
CA GLY A 261 9.93 -17.90 2.36
C GLY A 261 9.96 -17.67 0.85
N VAL A 262 10.69 -18.52 0.10
CA VAL A 262 10.76 -18.47 -1.36
C VAL A 262 9.39 -18.76 -1.99
N ALA A 263 8.73 -19.83 -1.58
CA ALA A 263 7.34 -20.12 -1.95
C ALA A 263 6.42 -18.96 -1.57
N GLY A 264 6.67 -18.34 -0.41
CA GLY A 264 5.99 -17.13 0.04
C GLY A 264 6.00 -15.99 -0.96
N LEU A 265 7.21 -15.64 -1.39
CA LEU A 265 7.44 -14.55 -2.31
C LEU A 265 6.88 -14.83 -3.72
N LEU A 266 7.05 -16.07 -4.22
CA LEU A 266 6.59 -16.45 -5.56
C LEU A 266 5.06 -16.54 -5.61
N THR A 267 4.42 -17.07 -4.56
CA THR A 267 2.96 -17.08 -4.43
C THR A 267 2.40 -15.65 -4.33
N ALA A 268 3.07 -14.75 -3.60
CA ALA A 268 2.70 -13.33 -3.58
C ALA A 268 2.73 -12.69 -4.98
N GLY A 269 3.78 -12.98 -5.76
CA GLY A 269 3.90 -12.55 -7.16
C GLY A 269 2.78 -13.11 -8.05
N THR A 270 2.44 -14.39 -7.86
CA THR A 270 1.32 -15.06 -8.52
C THR A 270 0.00 -14.36 -8.22
N TYR A 271 -0.27 -14.06 -6.95
CA TYR A 271 -1.50 -13.37 -6.54
C TYR A 271 -1.60 -11.96 -7.12
N VAL A 272 -0.53 -11.16 -7.06
CA VAL A 272 -0.52 -9.81 -7.63
C VAL A 272 -0.79 -9.85 -9.13
N CYS A 273 -0.07 -10.70 -9.87
CA CYS A 273 -0.24 -10.80 -11.32
C CYS A 273 -1.62 -11.36 -11.67
N GLY A 274 -2.11 -12.37 -10.94
CA GLY A 274 -3.44 -12.95 -11.12
C GLY A 274 -4.54 -11.91 -10.92
N VAL A 275 -4.50 -11.14 -9.83
CA VAL A 275 -5.47 -10.04 -9.58
C VAL A 275 -5.41 -8.99 -10.69
N LEU A 276 -4.22 -8.62 -11.17
CA LEU A 276 -4.06 -7.69 -12.29
C LEU A 276 -4.68 -8.22 -13.58
N LEU A 277 -4.55 -9.51 -13.87
CA LEU A 277 -5.17 -10.16 -15.03
C LEU A 277 -6.68 -10.25 -14.88
N LEU A 278 -7.19 -10.62 -13.70
CA LEU A 278 -8.63 -10.67 -13.43
C LEU A 278 -9.28 -9.29 -13.55
N LEU A 279 -8.58 -8.22 -13.19
CA LEU A 279 -9.03 -6.83 -13.39
C LEU A 279 -9.17 -6.42 -14.86
N LYS A 280 -8.66 -7.22 -15.81
CA LYS A 280 -8.86 -7.03 -17.26
C LYS A 280 -10.07 -7.81 -17.81
N THR A 281 -10.72 -8.62 -16.98
CA THR A 281 -11.91 -9.40 -17.34
C THR A 281 -13.19 -8.70 -16.85
N PRO A 282 -14.40 -9.19 -17.20
CA PRO A 282 -15.67 -8.67 -16.67
C PRO A 282 -15.76 -8.67 -15.14
N LEU A 283 -14.94 -9.48 -14.45
CA LEU A 283 -14.84 -9.52 -12.99
C LEU A 283 -14.29 -8.23 -12.36
N ARG A 284 -13.76 -7.29 -13.16
CA ARG A 284 -13.23 -6.01 -12.69
C ARG A 284 -14.19 -5.28 -11.77
N SER A 285 -15.47 -5.20 -12.15
CA SER A 285 -16.49 -4.47 -11.40
C SER A 285 -16.74 -5.11 -10.03
N LEU A 286 -16.77 -6.44 -9.97
CA LEU A 286 -16.93 -7.21 -8.74
C LEU A 286 -15.71 -7.05 -7.81
N LEU A 287 -14.50 -7.23 -8.35
CA LEU A 287 -13.25 -7.08 -7.59
C LEU A 287 -13.12 -5.67 -7.00
N GLN A 288 -13.48 -4.64 -7.75
CA GLN A 288 -13.49 -3.26 -7.26
C GLN A 288 -14.53 -3.05 -6.16
N ARG A 289 -15.73 -3.60 -6.30
CA ARG A 289 -16.77 -3.49 -5.26
C ARG A 289 -16.39 -4.19 -3.95
N ILE A 290 -15.74 -5.34 -4.04
CA ILE A 290 -15.34 -6.14 -2.88
C ILE A 290 -14.07 -5.57 -2.24
N PHE A 291 -12.97 -5.46 -2.99
CA PHE A 291 -11.66 -5.20 -2.40
C PHE A 291 -11.28 -3.73 -2.34
N ALA A 292 -11.74 -2.88 -3.27
CA ALA A 292 -11.33 -1.48 -3.26
C ALA A 292 -11.73 -0.76 -1.96
N PRO A 293 -12.95 -0.90 -1.40
CA PRO A 293 -13.30 -0.28 -0.12
C PRO A 293 -12.33 -0.65 1.01
N LEU A 294 -11.99 -1.93 1.12
CA LEU A 294 -11.04 -2.44 2.11
C LEU A 294 -9.65 -1.84 1.93
N GLY A 295 -9.14 -1.79 0.70
CA GLY A 295 -7.82 -1.25 0.39
C GLY A 295 -7.72 0.27 0.47
N ARG A 296 -8.83 1.00 0.24
CA ARG A 296 -8.90 2.46 0.43
C ARG A 296 -8.81 2.88 1.89
N MET A 297 -9.17 1.98 2.80
CA MET A 297 -9.17 2.16 4.26
C MET A 297 -8.22 1.17 4.94
N ALA A 298 -7.11 0.83 4.28
CA ALA A 298 -6.23 -0.26 4.73
C ALA A 298 -5.63 -0.06 6.13
N LEU A 299 -5.27 1.17 6.53
CA LEU A 299 -4.75 1.45 7.86
C LEU A 299 -5.86 1.36 8.92
N THR A 300 -7.04 1.93 8.63
CA THR A 300 -8.21 1.79 9.50
C THR A 300 -8.60 0.32 9.67
N ASN A 301 -8.67 -0.43 8.58
CA ASN A 301 -9.08 -1.83 8.62
C ASN A 301 -8.00 -2.72 9.27
N TYR A 302 -6.71 -2.43 9.08
CA TYR A 302 -5.65 -3.16 9.79
C TYR A 302 -5.75 -2.99 11.32
N LEU A 303 -5.88 -1.74 11.80
CA LEU A 303 -5.94 -1.46 13.24
C LEU A 303 -7.24 -1.95 13.87
N THR A 304 -8.37 -1.74 13.19
CA THR A 304 -9.67 -2.25 13.68
C THR A 304 -9.77 -3.77 13.58
N ALA A 305 -9.07 -4.43 12.65
CA ALA A 305 -9.05 -5.89 12.58
C ALA A 305 -8.40 -6.48 13.84
N THR A 306 -7.31 -5.89 14.34
CA THR A 306 -6.71 -6.33 15.61
C THR A 306 -7.73 -6.24 16.76
N LEU A 307 -8.43 -5.11 16.88
CA LEU A 307 -9.45 -4.91 17.90
C LEU A 307 -10.59 -5.93 17.79
N LEU A 308 -11.08 -6.17 16.57
CA LEU A 308 -12.17 -7.10 16.33
C LEU A 308 -11.75 -8.55 16.61
N VAL A 309 -10.53 -8.95 16.26
CA VAL A 309 -10.03 -10.29 16.62
C VAL A 309 -9.91 -10.44 18.14
N LEU A 310 -9.35 -9.47 18.84
CA LEU A 310 -9.24 -9.51 20.31
C LEU A 310 -10.62 -9.57 20.98
N LEU A 311 -11.59 -8.80 20.47
CA LEU A 311 -12.98 -8.85 20.95
C LEU A 311 -13.64 -10.19 20.65
N THR A 312 -13.48 -10.74 19.46
CA THR A 312 -14.06 -12.05 19.12
C THR A 312 -13.41 -13.16 19.95
N ALA A 313 -12.09 -13.13 20.14
CA ALA A 313 -11.38 -14.09 20.98
C ALA A 313 -11.86 -14.06 22.44
N SER A 314 -12.05 -12.86 23.01
CA SER A 314 -12.55 -12.74 24.39
C SER A 314 -14.01 -13.20 24.56
N LEU A 315 -14.83 -13.08 23.50
CA LEU A 315 -16.22 -13.55 23.51
C LEU A 315 -16.34 -15.07 23.34
N ILE A 316 -15.49 -15.69 22.52
CA ILE A 316 -15.48 -17.14 22.31
C ILE A 316 -14.95 -17.87 23.54
N GLY A 317 -13.88 -17.33 24.16
CA GLY A 317 -13.18 -17.96 25.27
C GLY A 317 -12.41 -19.23 24.86
N GLY A 318 -11.66 -19.80 25.80
CA GLY A 318 -10.80 -20.95 25.56
C GLY A 318 -9.49 -20.63 24.82
N SER A 319 -8.53 -21.56 24.83
CA SER A 319 -7.23 -21.34 24.19
C SER A 319 -7.35 -21.35 22.66
N PRO A 320 -6.79 -20.34 21.95
CA PRO A 320 -6.68 -20.32 20.49
C PRO A 320 -5.85 -21.48 19.92
N ASP A 321 -5.07 -22.21 20.74
CA ASP A 321 -4.34 -23.40 20.29
C ASP A 321 -5.27 -24.44 19.68
N SER A 322 -6.48 -24.56 20.25
CA SER A 322 -7.53 -25.49 19.79
C SER A 322 -8.23 -25.05 18.50
N TRP A 323 -8.01 -23.81 18.03
CA TRP A 323 -8.68 -23.30 16.84
C TRP A 323 -8.09 -23.94 15.59
N THR A 324 -8.92 -24.68 14.87
CA THR A 324 -8.67 -25.21 13.52
C THR A 324 -9.10 -24.20 12.47
N SER A 325 -8.87 -24.49 11.18
CA SER A 325 -9.33 -23.58 10.12
C SER A 325 -10.85 -23.45 10.07
N ALA A 326 -11.57 -24.47 10.53
CA ALA A 326 -13.03 -24.43 10.66
C ALA A 326 -13.50 -23.32 11.63
N THR A 327 -12.66 -22.91 12.58
CA THR A 327 -12.93 -21.79 13.50
C THR A 327 -12.35 -20.49 12.96
N VAL A 328 -11.10 -20.52 12.48
CA VAL A 328 -10.37 -19.32 12.04
C VAL A 328 -11.00 -18.67 10.80
N VAL A 329 -11.39 -19.47 9.80
CA VAL A 329 -11.93 -18.96 8.54
C VAL A 329 -13.26 -18.21 8.74
N PRO A 330 -14.25 -18.74 9.48
CA PRO A 330 -15.47 -17.99 9.78
C PRO A 330 -15.24 -16.72 10.60
N ILE A 331 -14.33 -16.74 11.58
CA ILE A 331 -13.98 -15.52 12.34
C ILE A 331 -13.43 -14.44 11.39
N ALA A 332 -12.42 -14.80 10.59
CA ALA A 332 -11.83 -13.88 9.61
C ALA A 332 -12.90 -13.36 8.63
N GLY A 333 -13.73 -14.26 8.09
CA GLY A 333 -14.81 -13.94 7.15
C GLY A 333 -15.85 -12.99 7.75
N GLY A 334 -16.27 -13.23 9.00
CA GLY A 334 -17.21 -12.37 9.71
C GLY A 334 -16.64 -10.97 9.95
N ILE A 335 -15.40 -10.88 10.42
CA ILE A 335 -14.70 -9.59 10.61
C ILE A 335 -14.57 -8.85 9.27
N LEU A 336 -14.14 -9.53 8.21
CA LEU A 336 -14.02 -8.94 6.87
C LEU A 336 -15.36 -8.45 6.32
N ALA A 337 -16.45 -9.19 6.53
CA ALA A 337 -17.78 -8.78 6.10
C ALA A 337 -18.23 -7.49 6.82
N VAL A 338 -18.02 -7.41 8.13
CA VAL A 338 -18.31 -6.21 8.93
C VAL A 338 -17.45 -5.03 8.46
N GLN A 339 -16.14 -5.23 8.30
CA GLN A 339 -15.22 -4.19 7.84
C GLN A 339 -15.52 -3.74 6.41
N TRP A 340 -15.92 -4.65 5.53
CA TRP A 340 -16.32 -4.34 4.16
C TRP A 340 -17.60 -3.50 4.14
N LEU A 341 -18.62 -3.88 4.91
CA LEU A 341 -19.86 -3.12 5.03
C LEU A 341 -19.58 -1.72 5.60
N TRP A 342 -18.81 -1.64 6.68
CA TRP A 342 -18.42 -0.36 7.26
C TRP A 342 -17.64 0.51 6.26
N SER A 343 -16.64 -0.06 5.59
CA SER A 343 -15.81 0.66 4.63
C SER A 343 -16.62 1.16 3.43
N THR A 344 -17.53 0.34 2.91
CA THR A 344 -18.38 0.72 1.79
C THR A 344 -19.34 1.84 2.15
N LEU A 345 -19.99 1.76 3.32
CA LEU A 345 -20.90 2.81 3.81
C LEU A 345 -20.15 4.10 4.12
N TRP A 346 -18.99 4.01 4.79
CA TRP A 346 -18.16 5.17 5.12
C TRP A 346 -17.71 5.91 3.86
N LEU A 347 -17.24 5.18 2.84
CA LEU A 347 -16.72 5.78 1.61
C LEU A 347 -17.79 6.38 0.69
N ARG A 348 -19.08 6.19 0.99
CA ARG A 348 -20.17 6.96 0.36
C ARG A 348 -20.19 8.41 0.83
N SER A 349 -19.80 8.65 2.08
CA SER A 349 -19.84 9.96 2.73
C SER A 349 -18.48 10.66 2.81
N TYR A 350 -17.39 9.88 2.81
CA TYR A 350 -16.02 10.38 3.02
C TYR A 350 -15.02 9.84 1.98
N ARG A 351 -13.97 10.60 1.67
CA ARG A 351 -12.99 10.23 0.63
C ARG A 351 -11.96 9.19 1.06
N GLN A 352 -11.70 9.10 2.36
CA GLN A 352 -10.66 8.26 2.97
C GLN A 352 -11.12 7.80 4.36
N GLY A 353 -10.50 6.76 4.89
CA GLY A 353 -10.82 6.28 6.24
C GLY A 353 -10.33 7.24 7.33
N PRO A 354 -10.85 7.08 8.56
CA PRO A 354 -10.57 7.99 9.67
C PRO A 354 -9.08 8.02 10.06
N LEU A 355 -8.41 6.86 10.08
CA LEU A 355 -6.99 6.79 10.45
C LEU A 355 -6.09 7.24 9.31
N GLU A 356 -6.48 6.98 8.06
CA GLU A 356 -5.81 7.56 6.90
C GLU A 356 -5.90 9.08 6.90
N TRP A 357 -7.04 9.64 7.33
CA TRP A 357 -7.22 11.08 7.47
C TRP A 357 -6.31 11.66 8.55
N LEU A 358 -6.27 11.06 9.72
CA LEU A 358 -5.40 11.49 10.82
C LEU A 358 -3.92 11.40 10.40
N TRP A 359 -3.53 10.29 9.77
CA TRP A 359 -2.17 10.09 9.29
C TRP A 359 -1.79 11.10 8.20
N ARG A 360 -2.72 11.44 7.29
CA ARG A 360 -2.50 12.47 6.27
C ARG A 360 -2.38 13.86 6.89
N TRP A 361 -3.19 14.16 7.91
CA TRP A 361 -3.09 15.42 8.65
C TRP A 361 -1.70 15.56 9.30
N ALA A 362 -1.22 14.53 9.98
CA ALA A 362 0.12 14.50 10.56
C ALA A 362 1.23 14.64 9.50
N THR A 363 1.06 14.00 8.33
CA THR A 363 2.04 14.06 7.22
C THR A 363 2.17 15.48 6.64
N TRP A 364 1.05 16.13 6.35
CA TRP A 364 1.03 17.43 5.66
C TRP A 364 1.07 18.63 6.61
N ALA A 365 0.87 18.41 7.93
CA ALA A 365 0.70 19.46 8.94
C ALA A 365 -0.38 20.49 8.58
N ARG A 366 -1.32 20.11 7.69
CA ARG A 366 -2.47 20.90 7.25
C ARG A 366 -3.68 20.00 7.30
N ARG A 367 -4.79 20.51 7.86
CA ARG A 367 -6.03 19.74 8.01
C ARG A 367 -6.59 19.40 6.62
N PRO A 368 -6.62 18.11 6.21
CA PRO A 368 -7.18 17.74 4.93
C PRO A 368 -8.71 17.82 4.99
N PRO A 369 -9.40 18.13 3.87
CA PRO A 369 -10.85 18.06 3.83
C PRO A 369 -11.30 16.60 4.05
N LEU A 370 -12.31 16.41 4.90
CA LEU A 370 -12.92 15.10 5.15
C LEU A 370 -13.84 14.65 4.00
N ARG A 371 -14.44 15.61 3.27
CA ARG A 371 -15.40 15.40 2.17
C ARG A 371 -14.86 15.86 0.82
#